data_AF-A0A9X2PIS3-F1
#
_entry.id   AF-A0A9X2PIS3-F1
#
_cell.length_a   1.000
_cell.length_b   1.000
_cell.length_c   1.000
_cell.angle_alpha   90.00
_cell.angle_beta   90.00
_cell.angle_gamma   90.00
#
_symmetry.space_group_name_H-M   'P 1'
#
loop_
_entity.id
_entity.type
_entity.pdbx_description
1 polymer ?
#
loop_
_entity_poly.entity_id
_entity_poly.type
_entity_poly.pdbx_seq_one_letter_code
_entity_poly.pdbx_strand_id
1 'polypeptide(L)'
;MIAYTTANSAGDGASANVTSEITSVERLTFAAAKARRFSTDVHSLVISSYAEDVPFSPATYRASVNEPSHPGKLQTADGRWWEMVDGNVSLFAFGAKGDGGDVFKELQDALDYLSAKGGGELFIPQGRFSFSKDVRILGHNITLRGVGPASRLSGTNNARLIVGKAELLPDGMKTGTKTIGTRICNLHVAPAGNHSGECVLLDFADNTTISDSVVGPFVLDGTTVAHGIKTNWVQYTEFRNVLIIVNGYGIYIVLPKTQTENEDHFSVSSSWIYCGKFRNKEFSPACLAIEREAGRGAAIFQLSLSSCHLGAFMSGDGDNKHTTGVKYISTEPVDSRLTHAFQLNNCMFEYVLTGIDMKSATHGDTSRVIMVGCSFLGQAVCLLGWKTKSIATVISSYFLQCGMIVDGPRVSFVGANVQTAVNKVSAQELTYHSFSDKYLPGSLSGVRLAERGVIFVNKNSSHVVIPHNMSGVPNSIRISTSWDTTWWLGGVSGSDFVVHFGSPAPKKMTLNWDAEL
;
A
#
# COMPACT_ATOMS: atom_id res chain seq x y z
N MET A 1 2.49 -24.82 31.01
CA MET A 1 2.04 -25.68 32.12
C MET A 1 1.43 -24.73 33.14
N ILE A 2 0.11 -24.58 33.15
CA ILE A 2 -0.59 -23.61 34.01
C ILE A 2 -1.69 -24.40 34.72
N ALA A 3 -1.57 -24.46 36.04
CA ALA A 3 -2.61 -24.93 36.93
C ALA A 3 -3.51 -23.73 37.27
N TYR A 4 -4.83 -23.92 37.17
CA TYR A 4 -5.80 -23.00 37.76
C TYR A 4 -6.37 -23.67 39.02
N THR A 5 -6.12 -23.04 40.17
CA THR A 5 -6.84 -23.27 41.43
C THR A 5 -7.24 -21.91 41.97
N THR A 6 -8.54 -21.64 42.05
CA THR A 6 -9.09 -20.63 42.96
C THR A 6 -9.85 -21.36 44.05
N ALA A 7 -9.25 -21.39 45.24
CA ALA A 7 -9.91 -21.75 46.47
C ALA A 7 -10.68 -20.52 46.97
N ASN A 8 -11.97 -20.68 47.26
CA ASN A 8 -12.69 -19.82 48.19
C ASN A 8 -13.16 -20.70 49.35
N SER A 9 -12.83 -20.24 50.55
CA SER A 9 -13.03 -20.89 51.83
C SER A 9 -14.43 -20.66 52.42
N ALA A 10 -14.99 -21.76 52.95
CA ALA A 10 -15.83 -21.90 54.14
C ALA A 10 -17.20 -21.19 54.22
N GLY A 11 -18.27 -22.00 54.23
CA GLY A 11 -19.61 -21.65 54.69
C GLY A 11 -20.57 -22.81 54.50
N ASP A 12 -21.01 -23.42 55.60
CA ASP A 12 -21.84 -24.63 55.71
C ASP A 12 -23.14 -24.61 54.88
N GLY A 13 -23.48 -25.79 54.34
CA GLY A 13 -24.80 -26.09 53.79
C GLY A 13 -24.70 -27.03 52.59
N ALA A 14 -25.19 -28.25 52.75
CA ALA A 14 -25.17 -29.32 51.75
C ALA A 14 -25.74 -28.88 50.38
N SER A 15 -24.87 -28.46 49.49
CA SER A 15 -25.05 -28.54 48.04
C SER A 15 -23.99 -29.51 47.53
N ALA A 16 -24.42 -30.47 46.71
CA ALA A 16 -23.51 -31.33 45.98
C ALA A 16 -22.66 -30.43 45.07
N ASN A 17 -21.47 -30.07 45.54
CA ASN A 17 -20.45 -29.40 44.75
C ASN A 17 -20.00 -30.35 43.65
N VAL A 18 -20.67 -30.26 42.50
CA VAL A 18 -20.16 -30.71 41.21
C VAL A 18 -19.04 -29.74 40.83
N THR A 19 -17.93 -29.76 41.56
CA THR A 19 -16.62 -29.43 40.99
C THR A 19 -16.25 -30.61 40.12
N SER A 20 -16.80 -30.65 38.90
CA SER A 20 -16.47 -31.66 37.90
C SER A 20 -14.96 -31.63 37.68
N GLU A 21 -14.32 -32.69 38.14
CA GLU A 21 -12.94 -33.04 37.84
C GLU A 21 -12.66 -32.90 36.34
N ILE A 22 -11.69 -32.07 35.99
CA ILE A 22 -10.92 -32.25 34.75
C ILE A 22 -9.89 -33.35 35.08
N THR A 23 -10.30 -34.62 35.11
CA THR A 23 -9.48 -35.69 35.72
C THR A 23 -8.26 -36.13 34.90
N SER A 24 -8.08 -35.65 33.67
CA SER A 24 -6.76 -35.64 33.01
C SER A 24 -6.79 -34.89 31.68
N VAL A 25 -5.94 -33.86 31.53
CA VAL A 25 -5.61 -33.32 30.21
C VAL A 25 -4.64 -34.29 29.54
N GLU A 26 -5.17 -35.19 28.70
CA GLU A 26 -4.33 -36.09 27.91
C GLU A 26 -3.83 -35.35 26.66
N ARG A 27 -2.51 -35.34 26.46
CA ARG A 27 -1.86 -34.75 25.28
C ARG A 27 -1.68 -35.83 24.22
N LEU A 28 -2.39 -35.68 23.11
CA LEU A 28 -2.39 -36.65 22.02
C LEU A 28 -2.08 -35.96 20.69
N THR A 29 -1.50 -36.68 19.74
CA THR A 29 -1.55 -36.26 18.33
C THR A 29 -2.98 -36.44 17.79
N PHE A 30 -3.32 -35.75 16.70
CA PHE A 30 -4.65 -35.88 16.08
C PHE A 30 -4.95 -37.34 15.68
N ALA A 31 -3.97 -38.03 15.10
CA ALA A 31 -4.09 -39.45 14.74
C ALA A 31 -4.28 -40.36 15.96
N ALA A 32 -3.51 -40.12 17.04
CA ALA A 32 -3.63 -40.90 18.28
C ALA A 32 -5.00 -40.70 18.94
N ALA A 33 -5.53 -39.49 18.92
CA ALA A 33 -6.89 -39.22 19.41
C ALA A 33 -7.94 -39.96 18.57
N LYS A 34 -7.87 -39.91 17.23
CA LYS A 34 -8.82 -40.62 16.35
C LYS A 34 -8.83 -42.14 16.58
N ALA A 35 -7.67 -42.74 16.84
CA ALA A 35 -7.55 -44.17 17.08
C ALA A 35 -8.03 -44.60 18.48
N ARG A 36 -8.26 -43.64 19.39
CA ARG A 36 -8.57 -43.92 20.79
C ARG A 36 -10.07 -43.96 21.05
N ARG A 37 -10.47 -44.77 22.04
CA ARG A 37 -11.81 -44.77 22.65
C ARG A 37 -11.72 -44.03 23.98
N PHE A 38 -12.68 -43.15 24.26
CA PHE A 38 -12.71 -42.37 25.50
C PHE A 38 -13.90 -42.78 26.37
N SER A 39 -13.78 -42.61 27.69
CA SER A 39 -14.94 -42.74 28.57
C SER A 39 -15.97 -41.65 28.24
N THR A 40 -17.24 -41.93 28.47
CA THR A 40 -18.33 -40.94 28.32
C THR A 40 -18.11 -39.71 29.21
N ASP A 41 -17.40 -39.87 30.33
CA ASP A 41 -17.11 -38.80 31.31
C ASP A 41 -16.02 -37.84 30.84
N VAL A 42 -15.30 -38.14 29.75
CA VAL A 42 -14.36 -37.21 29.15
C VAL A 42 -15.15 -36.19 28.34
N HIS A 43 -15.09 -34.91 28.71
CA HIS A 43 -15.82 -33.84 28.02
C HIS A 43 -14.92 -32.90 27.20
N SER A 44 -13.59 -33.00 27.37
CA SER A 44 -12.62 -32.22 26.61
C SER A 44 -11.35 -33.01 26.28
N LEU A 45 -10.70 -32.66 25.17
CA LEU A 45 -9.41 -33.19 24.74
C LEU A 45 -8.46 -32.04 24.44
N VAL A 46 -7.15 -32.26 24.63
CA VAL A 46 -6.12 -31.34 24.14
C VAL A 46 -5.23 -32.09 23.17
N ILE A 47 -5.35 -31.71 21.88
CA ILE A 47 -4.51 -32.26 20.82
C ILE A 47 -3.23 -31.44 20.78
N SER A 48 -2.09 -32.04 21.13
CA SER A 48 -0.79 -31.33 21.23
C SER A 48 -0.23 -30.92 19.87
N SER A 49 -0.42 -31.76 18.86
CA SER A 49 0.00 -31.52 17.48
C SER A 49 -0.89 -32.29 16.51
N TYR A 50 -0.95 -31.83 15.27
CA TYR A 50 -1.70 -32.53 14.24
C TYR A 50 -1.02 -33.87 13.86
N ALA A 51 0.30 -33.84 13.66
CA ALA A 51 1.14 -34.99 13.39
C ALA A 51 2.46 -34.89 14.17
N GLU A 52 3.29 -35.94 14.14
CA GLU A 52 4.59 -35.97 14.82
C GLU A 52 5.61 -35.01 14.19
N ASP A 53 5.51 -34.78 12.88
CA ASP A 53 6.37 -33.90 12.09
C ASP A 53 5.80 -32.48 11.92
N VAL A 54 4.63 -32.21 12.51
CA VAL A 54 4.02 -30.87 12.55
C VAL A 54 4.42 -30.20 13.87
N PRO A 55 4.89 -28.94 13.86
CA PRO A 55 5.27 -28.27 15.10
C PRO A 55 4.12 -28.21 16.12
N PHE A 56 4.48 -28.26 17.39
CA PHE A 56 3.54 -28.24 18.51
C PHE A 56 2.61 -27.02 18.47
N SER A 57 1.31 -27.27 18.51
CA SER A 57 0.28 -26.25 18.42
C SER A 57 -0.99 -26.78 19.09
N PRO A 58 -1.07 -26.71 20.42
CA PRO A 58 -2.11 -27.38 21.17
C PRO A 58 -3.47 -26.77 20.86
N ALA A 59 -4.45 -27.62 20.55
CA ALA A 59 -5.82 -27.22 20.32
C ALA A 59 -6.75 -27.97 21.29
N THR A 60 -7.64 -27.22 21.93
CA THR A 60 -8.66 -27.78 22.83
C THR A 60 -9.89 -28.16 22.03
N TYR A 61 -10.41 -29.35 22.28
CA TYR A 61 -11.65 -29.86 21.71
C TYR A 61 -12.65 -30.15 22.84
N ARG A 62 -13.94 -29.96 22.55
CA ARG A 62 -15.04 -30.43 23.40
C ARG A 62 -15.83 -31.51 22.68
N ALA A 63 -16.46 -32.38 23.44
CA ALA A 63 -17.38 -33.35 22.89
C ALA A 63 -18.59 -32.66 22.23
N SER A 64 -19.01 -33.17 21.08
CA SER A 64 -20.22 -32.76 20.36
C SER A 64 -21.17 -33.93 20.24
N VAL A 65 -22.47 -33.66 20.40
CA VAL A 65 -23.53 -34.67 20.24
C VAL A 65 -23.69 -35.06 18.77
N ASN A 66 -23.53 -34.08 17.87
CA ASN A 66 -23.66 -34.26 16.43
C ASN A 66 -22.34 -33.97 15.72
N GLU A 67 -22.20 -34.46 14.48
CA GLU A 67 -21.07 -34.09 13.63
C GLU A 67 -21.05 -32.57 13.40
N PRO A 68 -19.96 -31.87 13.75
CA PRO A 68 -19.83 -30.44 13.45
C PRO A 68 -19.80 -30.20 11.94
N SER A 69 -20.37 -29.08 11.46
CA SER A 69 -20.40 -28.76 10.02
C SER A 69 -19.06 -28.27 9.46
N HIS A 70 -18.09 -28.00 10.32
CA HIS A 70 -16.81 -27.38 9.94
C HIS A 70 -15.61 -28.35 9.99
N PRO A 71 -14.47 -28.01 9.36
CA PRO A 71 -13.29 -28.89 9.33
C PRO A 71 -12.56 -29.07 10.66
N GLY A 72 -12.71 -28.14 11.62
CA GLY A 72 -12.11 -28.20 12.96
C GLY A 72 -12.73 -29.26 13.89
N LYS A 73 -12.88 -30.50 13.42
CA LYS A 73 -13.55 -31.62 14.09
C LYS A 73 -12.74 -32.90 13.98
N LEU A 74 -13.03 -33.86 14.86
CA LEU A 74 -12.56 -35.24 14.72
C LEU A 74 -13.58 -36.23 15.29
N GLN A 75 -13.58 -37.45 14.76
CA GLN A 75 -14.33 -38.58 15.31
C GLN A 75 -13.35 -39.58 15.94
N THR A 76 -13.63 -39.98 17.17
CA THR A 76 -12.84 -40.99 17.90
C THR A 76 -13.33 -42.40 17.60
N ALA A 77 -12.57 -43.43 17.98
CA ALA A 77 -12.85 -44.84 17.64
C ALA A 77 -14.10 -45.43 18.34
N ASP A 78 -14.69 -44.68 19.27
CA ASP A 78 -15.98 -44.93 19.91
C ASP A 78 -17.16 -44.27 19.15
N GLY A 79 -16.88 -43.61 18.03
CA GLY A 79 -17.87 -42.91 17.20
C GLY A 79 -18.23 -41.51 17.69
N ARG A 80 -17.67 -41.05 18.81
CA ARG A 80 -17.98 -39.73 19.38
C ARG A 80 -17.34 -38.61 18.56
N TRP A 81 -18.09 -37.52 18.39
CA TRP A 81 -17.62 -36.32 17.71
C TRP A 81 -17.01 -35.33 18.69
N TRP A 82 -15.97 -34.66 18.24
CA TRP A 82 -15.28 -33.61 18.97
C TRP A 82 -15.09 -32.39 18.06
N GLU A 83 -15.28 -31.20 18.62
CA GLU A 83 -15.08 -29.94 17.92
C GLU A 83 -14.05 -29.07 18.63
N MET A 84 -13.24 -28.36 17.86
CA MET A 84 -12.34 -27.35 18.38
C MET A 84 -13.15 -26.20 18.99
N VAL A 85 -12.69 -25.66 20.12
CA VAL A 85 -13.42 -24.60 20.86
C VAL A 85 -12.78 -23.22 20.78
N ASP A 86 -11.59 -23.11 20.17
CA ASP A 86 -10.84 -21.85 20.16
C ASP A 86 -11.27 -20.95 18.99
N GLY A 87 -11.42 -19.65 19.25
CA GLY A 87 -11.60 -18.63 18.21
C GLY A 87 -10.27 -18.16 17.61
N ASN A 88 -9.14 -18.51 18.23
CA ASN A 88 -7.80 -18.21 17.75
C ASN A 88 -7.08 -19.53 17.48
N VAL A 89 -6.88 -19.84 16.21
CA VAL A 89 -6.32 -21.13 15.79
C VAL A 89 -5.03 -20.91 15.03
N SER A 90 -4.08 -21.83 15.22
CA SER A 90 -2.85 -21.86 14.45
C SER A 90 -3.03 -22.73 13.22
N LEU A 91 -2.41 -22.36 12.11
CA LEU A 91 -2.42 -23.17 10.89
C LEU A 91 -1.86 -24.59 11.11
N PHE A 92 -0.95 -24.77 12.09
CA PHE A 92 -0.44 -26.09 12.47
C PHE A 92 -1.50 -27.00 13.10
N ALA A 93 -2.56 -26.44 13.71
CA ALA A 93 -3.67 -27.23 14.23
C ALA A 93 -4.50 -27.92 13.12
N PHE A 94 -4.28 -27.52 11.86
CA PHE A 94 -4.91 -28.10 10.68
C PHE A 94 -3.97 -28.98 9.84
N GLY A 95 -2.71 -29.16 10.27
CA GLY A 95 -1.76 -30.09 9.64
C GLY A 95 -0.68 -29.47 8.77
N ALA A 96 -0.64 -28.15 8.64
CA ALA A 96 0.44 -27.49 7.91
C ALA A 96 1.79 -27.68 8.64
N LYS A 97 2.88 -27.76 7.88
CA LYS A 97 4.24 -28.01 8.42
C LYS A 97 5.15 -26.79 8.42
N GLY A 98 4.92 -25.84 7.51
CA GLY A 98 5.77 -24.66 7.34
C GLY A 98 7.09 -24.93 6.60
N ASP A 99 7.19 -26.04 5.88
CA ASP A 99 8.36 -26.52 5.13
C ASP A 99 8.38 -26.07 3.65
N GLY A 100 7.40 -25.27 3.22
CA GLY A 100 7.21 -24.84 1.84
C GLY A 100 6.26 -25.72 1.03
N GLY A 101 5.71 -26.78 1.61
CA GLY A 101 4.70 -27.62 0.97
C GLY A 101 3.42 -26.86 0.61
N ASP A 102 2.62 -27.44 -0.29
CA ASP A 102 1.28 -26.95 -0.61
C ASP A 102 0.35 -27.21 0.58
N VAL A 103 -0.14 -26.13 1.18
CA VAL A 103 -1.02 -26.14 2.36
C VAL A 103 -2.40 -25.56 2.05
N PHE A 104 -2.80 -25.55 0.77
CA PHE A 104 -4.11 -25.01 0.36
C PHE A 104 -5.26 -25.59 1.20
N LYS A 105 -5.27 -26.92 1.40
CA LYS A 105 -6.35 -27.59 2.13
C LYS A 105 -6.40 -27.15 3.59
N GLU A 106 -5.27 -27.15 4.27
CA GLU A 106 -5.14 -26.82 5.68
C GLU A 106 -5.50 -25.35 5.94
N LEU A 107 -5.08 -24.47 5.03
CA LEU A 107 -5.38 -23.05 5.09
C LEU A 107 -6.88 -22.78 4.85
N GLN A 108 -7.50 -23.42 3.86
CA GLN A 108 -8.94 -23.28 3.61
C GLN A 108 -9.76 -23.89 4.76
N ASP A 109 -9.38 -25.07 5.26
CA ASP A 109 -10.07 -25.74 6.37
C ASP A 109 -10.09 -24.86 7.64
N ALA A 110 -8.97 -24.17 7.92
CA ALA A 110 -8.86 -23.24 9.04
C ALA A 110 -9.77 -22.02 8.89
N LEU A 111 -9.83 -21.45 7.69
CA LEU A 111 -10.70 -20.31 7.38
C LEU A 111 -12.18 -20.69 7.41
N ASP A 112 -12.53 -21.87 6.89
CA ASP A 112 -13.89 -22.40 6.93
C ASP A 112 -14.35 -22.67 8.36
N TYR A 113 -13.44 -23.16 9.22
CA TYR A 113 -13.68 -23.28 10.65
C TYR A 113 -13.97 -21.93 11.31
N LEU A 114 -13.12 -20.92 11.11
CA LEU A 114 -13.34 -19.59 11.69
C LEU A 114 -14.62 -18.95 11.16
N SER A 115 -14.93 -19.12 9.88
CA SER A 115 -16.19 -18.66 9.29
C SER A 115 -17.40 -19.30 9.97
N ALA A 116 -17.37 -20.62 10.20
CA ALA A 116 -18.43 -21.32 10.91
C ALA A 116 -18.56 -20.91 12.40
N LYS A 117 -17.48 -20.41 13.00
CA LYS A 117 -17.47 -19.85 14.37
C LYS A 117 -17.82 -18.36 14.44
N GLY A 118 -18.07 -17.71 13.30
CA GLY A 118 -18.46 -16.29 13.23
C GLY A 118 -17.29 -15.31 13.23
N GLY A 119 -16.07 -15.77 12.96
CA GLY A 119 -14.84 -14.98 12.92
C GLY A 119 -13.74 -15.55 13.80
N GLY A 120 -12.74 -14.73 14.10
CA GLY A 120 -11.61 -15.09 14.97
C GLY A 120 -10.25 -14.85 14.32
N GLU A 121 -9.21 -15.44 14.87
CA GLU A 121 -7.85 -15.28 14.37
C GLU A 121 -7.29 -16.60 13.83
N LEU A 122 -6.75 -16.57 12.60
CA LEU A 122 -5.87 -17.58 12.08
C LEU A 122 -4.42 -17.10 12.22
N PHE A 123 -3.71 -17.69 13.17
CA PHE A 123 -2.28 -17.48 13.35
C PHE A 123 -1.48 -18.30 12.33
N ILE A 124 -0.66 -17.63 11.53
CA ILE A 124 0.30 -18.21 10.59
C ILE A 124 1.68 -18.20 11.25
N PRO A 125 2.17 -19.35 11.73
CA PRO A 125 3.46 -19.42 12.42
C PRO A 125 4.63 -19.07 11.49
N GLN A 126 5.84 -18.99 12.06
CA GLN A 126 7.06 -18.91 11.26
C GLN A 126 7.16 -20.15 10.35
N GLY A 127 7.44 -19.92 9.07
CA GLY A 127 7.56 -20.98 8.08
C GLY A 127 7.31 -20.49 6.66
N ARG A 128 7.44 -21.41 5.72
CA ARG A 128 7.06 -21.22 4.32
C ARG A 128 5.84 -22.08 4.03
N PHE A 129 4.83 -21.49 3.43
CA PHE A 129 3.55 -22.13 3.16
C PHE A 129 3.18 -21.82 1.71
N SER A 130 3.22 -22.82 0.86
CA SER A 130 2.79 -22.66 -0.53
C SER A 130 1.31 -22.98 -0.66
N PHE A 131 0.62 -22.45 -1.66
CA PHE A 131 -0.75 -22.86 -1.97
C PHE A 131 -0.98 -22.85 -3.48
N SER A 132 -1.50 -23.95 -4.03
CA SER A 132 -1.65 -24.12 -5.48
C SER A 132 -2.99 -23.64 -6.06
N LYS A 133 -3.92 -23.21 -5.19
CA LYS A 133 -5.25 -22.72 -5.55
C LYS A 133 -5.60 -21.48 -4.75
N ASP A 134 -6.47 -20.64 -5.28
CA ASP A 134 -6.96 -19.45 -4.59
C ASP A 134 -7.48 -19.78 -3.19
N VAL A 135 -6.89 -19.15 -2.18
CA VAL A 135 -7.33 -19.25 -0.79
C VAL A 135 -8.36 -18.16 -0.55
N ARG A 136 -9.55 -18.53 -0.06
CA ARG A 136 -10.65 -17.59 0.13
C ARG A 136 -11.01 -17.42 1.59
N ILE A 137 -10.98 -16.17 2.05
CA ILE A 137 -11.53 -15.76 3.35
C ILE A 137 -12.97 -15.33 3.10
N LEU A 138 -13.95 -16.15 3.50
CA LEU A 138 -15.38 -15.90 3.25
C LEU A 138 -16.17 -15.51 4.52
N GLY A 139 -15.58 -15.68 5.71
CA GLY A 139 -16.19 -15.29 6.97
C GLY A 139 -15.97 -13.82 7.33
N HIS A 140 -16.87 -13.27 8.13
CA HIS A 140 -16.72 -11.93 8.72
C HIS A 140 -15.73 -11.96 9.90
N ASN A 141 -15.11 -10.81 10.19
CA ASN A 141 -14.26 -10.61 11.37
C ASN A 141 -13.11 -11.63 11.51
N ILE A 142 -12.61 -12.16 10.40
CA ILE A 142 -11.44 -13.06 10.39
C ILE A 142 -10.16 -12.21 10.34
N THR A 143 -9.23 -12.52 11.22
CA THR A 143 -7.87 -11.95 11.23
C THR A 143 -6.87 -13.02 10.82
N LEU A 144 -6.15 -12.80 9.72
CA LEU A 144 -5.01 -13.61 9.30
C LEU A 144 -3.73 -12.95 9.80
N ARG A 145 -3.11 -13.50 10.85
CA ARG A 145 -1.96 -12.89 11.53
C ARG A 145 -0.70 -13.75 11.40
N GLY A 146 0.37 -13.19 10.85
CA GLY A 146 1.69 -13.83 10.88
C GLY A 146 2.61 -13.32 12.00
N VAL A 147 3.90 -13.64 11.91
CA VAL A 147 4.99 -13.13 12.76
C VAL A 147 5.97 -12.24 11.98
N GLY A 148 5.48 -11.56 10.94
CA GLY A 148 6.24 -10.69 10.05
C GLY A 148 6.78 -11.44 8.81
N PRO A 149 7.93 -11.03 8.26
CA PRO A 149 8.50 -11.64 7.05
C PRO A 149 8.79 -13.15 7.15
N ALA A 150 8.85 -13.69 8.37
CA ALA A 150 9.09 -15.11 8.65
C ALA A 150 7.84 -15.99 8.45
N SER A 151 6.63 -15.41 8.38
CA SER A 151 5.38 -16.10 8.03
C SER A 151 5.07 -15.85 6.56
N ARG A 152 5.54 -16.75 5.69
CA ARG A 152 5.45 -16.55 4.24
C ARG A 152 4.39 -17.43 3.61
N LEU A 153 3.34 -16.81 3.05
CA LEU A 153 2.38 -17.45 2.16
C LEU A 153 2.80 -17.22 0.70
N SER A 154 2.91 -18.28 -0.08
CA SER A 154 3.37 -18.23 -1.48
C SER A 154 2.38 -18.92 -2.40
N GLY A 155 1.60 -18.14 -3.15
CA GLY A 155 0.74 -18.68 -4.20
C GLY A 155 1.59 -19.29 -5.32
N THR A 156 1.26 -20.50 -5.76
CA THR A 156 1.82 -21.13 -6.96
C THR A 156 0.74 -21.22 -8.03
N ASN A 157 1.12 -21.40 -9.31
CA ASN A 157 0.16 -21.51 -10.42
C ASN A 157 -0.82 -20.31 -10.51
N ASN A 158 -0.34 -19.10 -10.22
CA ASN A 158 -1.15 -17.87 -10.14
C ASN A 158 -2.21 -17.86 -9.03
N ALA A 159 -2.12 -18.75 -8.04
CA ALA A 159 -3.03 -18.74 -6.90
C ALA A 159 -2.89 -17.46 -6.07
N ARG A 160 -4.03 -16.96 -5.59
CA ARG A 160 -4.14 -15.68 -4.88
C ARG A 160 -4.65 -15.87 -3.45
N LEU A 161 -4.39 -14.88 -2.61
CA LEU A 161 -5.12 -14.71 -1.36
C LEU A 161 -6.31 -13.79 -1.63
N ILE A 162 -7.53 -14.28 -1.42
CA ILE A 162 -8.76 -13.56 -1.75
C ILE A 162 -9.60 -13.33 -0.49
N VAL A 163 -10.06 -12.10 -0.32
CA VAL A 163 -11.00 -11.73 0.75
C VAL A 163 -12.36 -11.47 0.12
N GLY A 164 -13.37 -12.23 0.54
CA GLY A 164 -14.72 -12.21 -0.03
C GLY A 164 -14.84 -12.92 -1.39
N LYS A 165 -16.03 -12.77 -1.97
CA LYS A 165 -16.34 -13.24 -3.31
C LYS A 165 -17.45 -12.39 -3.89
N ALA A 166 -17.18 -11.69 -4.96
CA ALA A 166 -18.21 -11.01 -5.71
C ALA A 166 -18.64 -11.82 -6.94
N GLU A 167 -19.89 -11.62 -7.30
CA GLU A 167 -20.49 -12.18 -8.49
C GLU A 167 -21.34 -11.08 -9.15
N LEU A 168 -21.43 -11.11 -10.47
CA LEU A 168 -22.32 -10.24 -11.23
C LEU A 168 -23.49 -11.05 -11.74
N LEU A 169 -24.69 -10.55 -11.46
CA LEU A 169 -25.88 -10.99 -12.16
C LEU A 169 -25.88 -10.40 -13.59
N PRO A 170 -26.62 -11.01 -14.54
CA PRO A 170 -26.69 -10.55 -15.93
C PRO A 170 -27.14 -9.08 -16.10
N ASP A 171 -27.89 -8.54 -15.14
CA ASP A 171 -28.35 -7.15 -15.09
C ASP A 171 -27.31 -6.18 -14.48
N GLY A 172 -26.15 -6.68 -14.09
CA GLY A 172 -25.10 -5.92 -13.41
C GLY A 172 -25.33 -5.73 -11.92
N MET A 173 -26.36 -6.34 -11.31
CA MET A 173 -26.51 -6.34 -9.86
C MET A 173 -25.40 -7.18 -9.22
N LYS A 174 -24.84 -6.62 -8.15
CA LYS A 174 -23.80 -7.25 -7.34
C LYS A 174 -24.40 -8.33 -6.45
N THR A 175 -23.84 -9.53 -6.49
CA THR A 175 -24.14 -10.64 -5.58
C THR A 175 -22.85 -11.30 -5.08
N GLY A 176 -22.96 -12.42 -4.37
CA GLY A 176 -21.84 -13.19 -3.82
C GLY A 176 -21.75 -13.14 -2.30
N THR A 177 -20.57 -13.45 -1.77
CA THR A 177 -20.31 -13.53 -0.34
C THR A 177 -19.53 -12.29 0.10
N LYS A 178 -20.26 -11.32 0.66
CA LYS A 178 -19.66 -10.14 1.29
C LYS A 178 -18.89 -10.55 2.54
N THR A 179 -17.68 -10.02 2.71
CA THR A 179 -16.95 -10.09 3.98
C THR A 179 -16.84 -8.70 4.60
N ILE A 180 -16.79 -8.64 5.93
CA ILE A 180 -16.73 -7.38 6.68
C ILE A 180 -15.75 -7.56 7.84
N GLY A 181 -14.87 -6.59 8.03
CA GLY A 181 -13.98 -6.56 9.21
C GLY A 181 -12.80 -7.52 9.12
N THR A 182 -12.45 -7.98 7.91
CA THR A 182 -11.31 -8.88 7.70
C THR A 182 -9.99 -8.13 7.91
N ARG A 183 -9.02 -8.77 8.55
CA ARG A 183 -7.68 -8.21 8.78
C ARG A 183 -6.60 -9.15 8.27
N ILE A 184 -5.61 -8.62 7.59
CA ILE A 184 -4.37 -9.32 7.25
C ILE A 184 -3.23 -8.53 7.89
N CYS A 185 -2.48 -9.15 8.81
CA CYS A 185 -1.42 -8.45 9.51
C CYS A 185 -0.17 -9.28 9.76
N ASN A 186 0.98 -8.61 9.82
CA ASN A 186 2.28 -9.25 10.09
C ASN A 186 2.57 -10.43 9.17
N LEU A 187 2.23 -10.33 7.88
CA LEU A 187 2.26 -11.44 6.96
C LEU A 187 3.06 -11.10 5.69
N HIS A 188 3.73 -12.10 5.14
CA HIS A 188 4.41 -11.99 3.86
C HIS A 188 3.66 -12.78 2.78
N VAL A 189 2.97 -12.08 1.89
CA VAL A 189 2.29 -12.67 0.72
C VAL A 189 3.19 -12.50 -0.49
N ALA A 190 3.94 -13.56 -0.81
CA ALA A 190 4.96 -13.54 -1.84
C ALA A 190 4.79 -14.71 -2.81
N PRO A 191 3.91 -14.57 -3.83
CA PRO A 191 3.72 -15.59 -4.85
C PRO A 191 5.05 -16.07 -5.44
N ALA A 192 5.08 -17.36 -5.76
CA ALA A 192 6.26 -18.01 -6.29
C ALA A 192 6.31 -17.92 -7.82
N GLY A 193 7.52 -17.80 -8.36
CA GLY A 193 7.75 -17.79 -9.80
C GLY A 193 7.13 -16.57 -10.50
N ASN A 194 6.74 -16.76 -11.75
CA ASN A 194 6.21 -15.70 -12.61
C ASN A 194 4.69 -15.55 -12.45
N HIS A 195 4.28 -15.03 -11.28
CA HIS A 195 2.86 -14.83 -10.94
C HIS A 195 2.21 -13.80 -11.86
N SER A 196 1.07 -14.17 -12.45
CA SER A 196 0.24 -13.29 -13.28
C SER A 196 -0.95 -12.77 -12.49
N GLY A 197 -1.23 -11.47 -12.63
CA GLY A 197 -2.35 -10.82 -11.94
C GLY A 197 -2.00 -10.38 -10.52
N GLU A 198 -3.03 -10.15 -9.69
CA GLU A 198 -2.86 -9.68 -8.31
C GLU A 198 -2.39 -10.77 -7.33
N CYS A 199 -1.59 -10.39 -6.33
CA CYS A 199 -1.20 -11.29 -5.24
C CYS A 199 -2.31 -11.43 -4.21
N VAL A 200 -2.95 -10.30 -3.89
CA VAL A 200 -4.09 -10.20 -2.97
C VAL A 200 -5.25 -9.56 -3.70
N LEU A 201 -6.42 -10.18 -3.62
CA LEU A 201 -7.66 -9.65 -4.17
C LEU A 201 -8.65 -9.38 -3.03
N LEU A 202 -9.09 -8.13 -2.89
CA LEU A 202 -10.21 -7.75 -2.03
C LEU A 202 -11.46 -7.68 -2.89
N ASP A 203 -12.37 -8.65 -2.77
CA ASP A 203 -13.50 -8.86 -3.67
C ASP A 203 -14.79 -8.96 -2.87
N PHE A 204 -15.58 -7.89 -2.83
CA PHE A 204 -16.74 -7.76 -1.93
C PHE A 204 -16.33 -7.77 -0.44
N ALA A 205 -15.29 -7.01 -0.09
CA ALA A 205 -14.67 -7.04 1.24
C ALA A 205 -14.63 -5.64 1.89
N ASP A 206 -15.59 -5.36 2.78
CA ASP A 206 -15.71 -4.05 3.41
C ASP A 206 -15.01 -4.01 4.77
N ASN A 207 -14.62 -2.80 5.19
CA ASN A 207 -13.94 -2.60 6.47
C ASN A 207 -12.70 -3.51 6.62
N THR A 208 -11.97 -3.69 5.51
CA THR A 208 -10.81 -4.58 5.44
C THR A 208 -9.55 -3.79 5.78
N THR A 209 -8.69 -4.36 6.63
CA THR A 209 -7.39 -3.77 6.96
C THR A 209 -6.25 -4.70 6.55
N ILE A 210 -5.26 -4.19 5.82
CA ILE A 210 -3.97 -4.86 5.61
C ILE A 210 -2.90 -4.03 6.31
N SER A 211 -2.16 -4.65 7.23
CA SER A 211 -1.18 -3.93 8.05
C SER A 211 0.13 -4.69 8.28
N ASP A 212 1.24 -3.97 8.44
CA ASP A 212 2.54 -4.55 8.83
C ASP A 212 2.95 -5.74 7.95
N SER A 213 2.62 -5.67 6.66
CA SER A 213 2.67 -6.81 5.75
C SER A 213 3.50 -6.50 4.51
N VAL A 214 4.00 -7.56 3.87
CA VAL A 214 4.78 -7.46 2.65
C VAL A 214 4.02 -8.18 1.54
N VAL A 215 3.82 -7.52 0.39
CA VAL A 215 3.07 -8.07 -0.74
C VAL A 215 3.89 -7.95 -2.04
N GLY A 216 4.00 -9.05 -2.75
CA GLY A 216 4.49 -9.05 -4.13
C GLY A 216 5.45 -10.19 -4.46
N PRO A 217 5.57 -10.57 -5.75
CA PRO A 217 6.62 -11.47 -6.17
C PRO A 217 7.95 -10.73 -6.24
N PHE A 218 8.94 -11.24 -5.52
CA PHE A 218 10.32 -10.72 -5.54
C PHE A 218 11.11 -11.15 -6.77
N VAL A 219 10.58 -12.14 -7.51
CA VAL A 219 11.18 -12.72 -8.70
C VAL A 219 10.21 -12.53 -9.85
N LEU A 220 10.59 -11.65 -10.78
CA LEU A 220 9.82 -11.36 -11.98
C LEU A 220 10.80 -11.42 -13.16
N ASP A 221 10.46 -12.19 -14.18
CA ASP A 221 11.27 -12.32 -15.40
C ASP A 221 11.11 -11.11 -16.34
N GLY A 222 10.18 -10.20 -16.00
CA GLY A 222 9.87 -9.00 -16.77
C GLY A 222 8.88 -9.23 -17.92
N THR A 223 8.33 -10.44 -18.09
CA THR A 223 7.38 -10.79 -19.16
C THR A 223 5.93 -10.92 -18.67
N THR A 224 5.72 -11.30 -17.41
CA THR A 224 4.38 -11.35 -16.80
C THR A 224 4.15 -10.16 -15.89
N VAL A 225 2.94 -9.60 -15.92
CA VAL A 225 2.51 -8.51 -15.04
C VAL A 225 1.92 -9.08 -13.76
N ALA A 226 2.53 -8.73 -12.63
CA ALA A 226 2.03 -9.00 -11.29
C ALA A 226 1.55 -7.69 -10.64
N HIS A 227 0.34 -7.68 -10.13
CA HIS A 227 -0.18 -6.59 -9.29
C HIS A 227 -0.01 -6.97 -7.81
N GLY A 228 0.12 -5.99 -6.93
CA GLY A 228 0.21 -6.24 -5.48
C GLY A 228 -1.16 -6.58 -4.93
N ILE A 229 -1.94 -5.53 -4.66
CA ILE A 229 -3.28 -5.63 -4.08
C ILE A 229 -4.27 -5.04 -5.06
N LYS A 230 -5.26 -5.83 -5.48
CA LYS A 230 -6.39 -5.36 -6.29
C LYS A 230 -7.64 -5.31 -5.44
N THR A 231 -8.48 -4.30 -5.65
CA THR A 231 -9.78 -4.19 -5.00
C THR A 231 -10.90 -4.22 -6.01
N ASN A 232 -12.00 -4.87 -5.64
CA ASN A 232 -13.22 -4.99 -6.41
C ASN A 232 -14.43 -4.90 -5.47
N TRP A 233 -15.24 -3.85 -5.66
CA TRP A 233 -16.39 -3.53 -4.81
C TRP A 233 -16.14 -3.60 -3.28
N VAL A 234 -15.20 -2.80 -2.80
CA VAL A 234 -14.84 -2.69 -1.38
C VAL A 234 -15.17 -1.31 -0.84
N GLN A 235 -15.49 -1.23 0.46
CA GLN A 235 -15.69 0.02 1.18
C GLN A 235 -14.85 0.05 2.46
N TYR A 236 -14.53 1.25 2.94
CA TYR A 236 -13.82 1.46 4.21
C TYR A 236 -12.52 0.63 4.33
N THR A 237 -11.67 0.65 3.30
CA THR A 237 -10.46 -0.18 3.27
C THR A 237 -9.23 0.60 3.75
N GLU A 238 -8.43 -0.03 4.61
CA GLU A 238 -7.20 0.55 5.15
C GLU A 238 -5.97 -0.29 4.81
N PHE A 239 -4.90 0.38 4.37
CA PHE A 239 -3.56 -0.16 4.19
C PHE A 239 -2.59 0.61 5.10
N ARG A 240 -1.94 -0.06 6.04
CA ARG A 240 -1.06 0.59 7.03
C ARG A 240 0.29 -0.11 7.13
N ASN A 241 1.40 0.62 6.96
CA ASN A 241 2.74 0.02 7.06
C ASN A 241 2.90 -1.22 6.15
N VAL A 242 2.42 -1.11 4.91
CA VAL A 242 2.52 -2.18 3.91
C VAL A 242 3.69 -1.90 2.97
N LEU A 243 4.55 -2.90 2.78
CA LEU A 243 5.57 -2.88 1.73
C LEU A 243 5.06 -3.66 0.51
N ILE A 244 4.94 -3.00 -0.64
CA ILE A 244 4.51 -3.63 -1.89
C ILE A 244 5.66 -3.53 -2.90
N ILE A 245 6.03 -4.67 -3.50
CA ILE A 245 7.09 -4.73 -4.53
C ILE A 245 6.60 -5.58 -5.69
N VAL A 246 6.24 -4.94 -6.80
CA VAL A 246 5.68 -5.60 -7.99
C VAL A 246 6.13 -4.94 -9.29
N ASN A 247 5.90 -5.57 -10.44
CA ASN A 247 6.16 -4.96 -11.76
C ASN A 247 4.90 -4.40 -12.45
N GLY A 248 3.71 -4.65 -11.89
CA GLY A 248 2.43 -4.13 -12.32
C GLY A 248 1.96 -2.93 -11.50
N TYR A 249 0.71 -3.00 -11.01
CA TYR A 249 0.13 -2.00 -10.12
C TYR A 249 0.34 -2.39 -8.66
N GLY A 250 0.85 -1.49 -7.84
CA GLY A 250 1.07 -1.75 -6.41
C GLY A 250 -0.25 -1.94 -5.68
N ILE A 251 -1.04 -0.88 -5.59
CA ILE A 251 -2.45 -0.91 -5.18
C ILE A 251 -3.30 -0.56 -6.41
N TYR A 252 -4.26 -1.41 -6.73
CA TYR A 252 -5.12 -1.29 -7.90
C TYR A 252 -6.58 -1.24 -7.49
N ILE A 253 -7.13 -0.03 -7.43
CA ILE A 253 -8.51 0.23 -7.06
C ILE A 253 -9.37 0.23 -8.33
N VAL A 254 -10.27 -0.75 -8.45
CA VAL A 254 -11.24 -0.80 -9.55
C VAL A 254 -12.60 -0.32 -9.04
N LEU A 255 -13.21 0.60 -9.81
CA LEU A 255 -14.58 1.09 -9.65
C LEU A 255 -15.46 0.39 -10.69
N PRO A 256 -16.01 -0.79 -10.36
CA PRO A 256 -16.75 -1.61 -11.30
C PRO A 256 -18.10 -1.00 -11.70
N LYS A 257 -18.57 -1.38 -12.89
CA LYS A 257 -19.84 -0.94 -13.49
C LYS A 257 -21.04 -1.43 -12.69
N THR A 258 -21.44 -0.68 -11.67
CA THR A 258 -22.70 -0.89 -10.94
C THR A 258 -23.39 0.44 -10.68
N GLN A 259 -24.72 0.45 -10.66
CA GLN A 259 -25.54 1.67 -10.57
C GLN A 259 -25.72 2.20 -9.14
N THR A 260 -25.34 1.44 -8.13
CA THR A 260 -25.48 1.86 -6.73
C THR A 260 -24.26 2.70 -6.32
N GLU A 261 -24.52 3.92 -5.84
CA GLU A 261 -23.53 4.76 -5.17
C GLU A 261 -22.95 3.96 -4.00
N ASN A 262 -21.64 3.71 -4.05
CA ASN A 262 -20.93 3.14 -2.92
C ASN A 262 -20.13 4.28 -2.28
N GLU A 263 -20.31 4.49 -0.98
CA GLU A 263 -19.43 5.33 -0.16
C GLU A 263 -18.05 4.65 -0.07
N ASP A 264 -17.25 4.86 -1.11
CA ASP A 264 -15.94 4.25 -1.22
C ASP A 264 -14.94 5.11 -0.43
N HIS A 265 -14.49 4.59 0.72
CA HIS A 265 -13.47 5.20 1.58
C HIS A 265 -12.20 4.36 1.61
N PHE A 266 -11.07 4.98 1.29
CA PHE A 266 -9.75 4.35 1.30
C PHE A 266 -8.74 5.17 2.11
N SER A 267 -7.97 4.48 2.94
CA SER A 267 -6.83 5.04 3.68
C SER A 267 -5.58 4.23 3.43
N VAL A 268 -4.50 4.88 3.02
CA VAL A 268 -3.16 4.29 2.90
C VAL A 268 -2.24 5.11 3.79
N SER A 269 -1.55 4.48 4.73
CA SER A 269 -0.67 5.16 5.67
C SER A 269 0.66 4.44 5.85
N SER A 270 1.74 5.22 5.99
CA SER A 270 3.09 4.75 6.31
C SER A 270 3.57 3.59 5.42
N SER A 271 3.13 3.53 4.17
CA SER A 271 3.33 2.38 3.28
C SER A 271 4.36 2.67 2.21
N TRP A 272 5.12 1.66 1.82
CA TRP A 272 6.17 1.75 0.81
C TRP A 272 5.74 0.93 -0.40
N ILE A 273 5.53 1.59 -1.53
CA ILE A 273 4.99 0.99 -2.73
C ILE A 273 6.00 1.19 -3.83
N TYR A 274 6.71 0.12 -4.18
CA TYR A 274 7.69 0.11 -5.25
C TYR A 274 7.13 -0.67 -6.44
N CYS A 275 7.03 0.02 -7.57
CA CYS A 275 6.60 -0.58 -8.82
C CYS A 275 7.71 -0.44 -9.88
N GLY A 276 7.81 -1.42 -10.79
CA GLY A 276 8.78 -1.36 -11.89
C GLY A 276 9.52 -2.67 -12.10
N LYS A 277 10.40 -2.71 -13.11
CA LYS A 277 11.03 -3.88 -13.78
C LYS A 277 10.28 -4.47 -14.98
N PHE A 278 9.09 -3.99 -15.33
CA PHE A 278 8.42 -4.45 -16.54
C PHE A 278 9.00 -3.74 -17.77
N ARG A 279 9.44 -4.51 -18.77
CA ARG A 279 10.09 -3.99 -19.99
C ARG A 279 9.12 -3.64 -21.12
N ASN A 280 7.83 -3.94 -20.97
CA ASN A 280 6.85 -3.64 -22.00
C ASN A 280 6.54 -2.13 -22.02
N LYS A 281 6.73 -1.49 -23.16
CA LYS A 281 6.42 -0.07 -23.38
C LYS A 281 4.91 0.21 -23.46
N GLU A 282 4.09 -0.81 -23.74
CA GLU A 282 2.63 -0.67 -23.85
C GLU A 282 1.94 -0.63 -22.49
N PHE A 283 2.58 -1.15 -21.45
CA PHE A 283 2.05 -1.17 -20.10
C PHE A 283 2.87 -0.25 -19.19
N SER A 284 2.21 0.78 -18.65
CA SER A 284 2.81 1.71 -17.69
C SER A 284 2.34 1.37 -16.27
N PRO A 285 3.21 0.76 -15.42
CA PRO A 285 2.89 0.42 -14.04
C PRO A 285 2.68 1.67 -13.18
N ALA A 286 2.03 1.50 -12.03
CA ALA A 286 1.76 2.57 -11.10
C ALA A 286 1.78 2.07 -9.65
N CYS A 287 2.29 2.89 -8.72
CA CYS A 287 2.26 2.56 -7.30
C CYS A 287 0.81 2.49 -6.81
N LEU A 288 -0.01 3.46 -7.19
CA LEU A 288 -1.46 3.45 -7.01
C LEU A 288 -2.16 3.66 -8.35
N ALA A 289 -2.96 2.70 -8.78
CA ALA A 289 -3.84 2.82 -9.94
C ALA A 289 -5.29 2.91 -9.47
N ILE A 290 -6.02 3.89 -9.99
CA ILE A 290 -7.46 4.05 -9.78
C ILE A 290 -8.12 3.92 -11.15
N GLU A 291 -8.85 2.83 -11.35
CA GLU A 291 -9.56 2.56 -12.58
C GLU A 291 -11.05 2.64 -12.41
N ARG A 292 -11.69 3.29 -13.37
CA ARG A 292 -13.13 3.28 -13.50
C ARG A 292 -13.53 2.48 -14.72
N GLU A 293 -14.31 1.43 -14.49
CA GLU A 293 -14.90 0.64 -15.58
C GLU A 293 -15.90 1.47 -16.39
N ALA A 294 -16.05 1.09 -17.66
CA ALA A 294 -17.00 1.72 -18.56
C ALA A 294 -18.44 1.66 -18.00
N GLY A 295 -19.15 2.78 -18.02
CA GLY A 295 -20.52 2.93 -17.52
C GLY A 295 -20.66 3.13 -16.01
N ARG A 296 -19.58 3.21 -15.23
CA ARG A 296 -19.65 3.60 -13.82
C ARG A 296 -19.78 5.13 -13.70
N GLY A 297 -20.84 5.59 -13.04
CA GLY A 297 -21.11 7.02 -12.82
C GLY A 297 -20.55 7.58 -11.50
N ALA A 298 -20.38 6.75 -10.48
CA ALA A 298 -19.96 7.18 -9.15
C ALA A 298 -18.42 7.18 -9.00
N ALA A 299 -17.91 8.22 -8.33
CA ALA A 299 -16.51 8.39 -7.98
C ALA A 299 -16.22 7.86 -6.56
N ILE A 300 -14.95 7.63 -6.23
CA ILE A 300 -14.53 7.36 -4.86
C ILE A 300 -14.88 8.56 -3.99
N PHE A 301 -15.54 8.35 -2.86
CA PHE A 301 -15.94 9.44 -1.99
C PHE A 301 -14.73 10.06 -1.28
N GLN A 302 -13.88 9.23 -0.67
CA GLN A 302 -12.68 9.69 0.01
C GLN A 302 -11.52 8.73 -0.20
N LEU A 303 -10.39 9.27 -0.67
CA LEU A 303 -9.12 8.58 -0.74
C LEU A 303 -8.07 9.42 0.00
N SER A 304 -7.30 8.79 0.88
CA SER A 304 -6.22 9.46 1.60
C SER A 304 -4.96 8.62 1.62
N LEU A 305 -3.83 9.25 1.31
CA LEU A 305 -2.48 8.71 1.45
C LEU A 305 -1.73 9.58 2.46
N SER A 306 -1.07 8.96 3.44
CA SER A 306 -0.29 9.67 4.46
C SER A 306 1.04 9.01 4.75
N SER A 307 2.13 9.78 4.74
CA SER A 307 3.50 9.29 5.04
C SER A 307 3.91 8.09 4.16
N CYS A 308 3.41 8.04 2.92
CA CYS A 308 3.71 6.95 2.00
C CYS A 308 4.95 7.25 1.15
N HIS A 309 5.67 6.20 0.77
CA HIS A 309 6.74 6.27 -0.22
C HIS A 309 6.29 5.56 -1.49
N LEU A 310 6.18 6.28 -2.61
CA LEU A 310 5.81 5.78 -3.93
C LEU A 310 7.04 5.84 -4.84
N GLY A 311 7.64 4.68 -5.10
CA GLY A 311 8.94 4.60 -5.77
C GLY A 311 8.91 3.77 -7.05
N ALA A 312 9.75 4.14 -8.01
CA ALA A 312 10.09 3.26 -9.12
C ALA A 312 11.23 2.31 -8.74
N PHE A 313 11.14 1.05 -9.16
CA PHE A 313 12.28 0.15 -9.06
C PHE A 313 13.34 0.55 -10.10
N MET A 314 14.48 1.08 -9.65
CA MET A 314 15.62 1.35 -10.52
C MET A 314 16.34 0.05 -10.83
N SER A 315 15.89 -0.69 -11.84
CA SER A 315 16.78 -1.65 -12.51
C SER A 315 17.86 -0.82 -13.22
N GLY A 316 19.14 -1.13 -13.05
CA GLY A 316 20.28 -0.39 -13.63
C GLY A 316 20.31 -0.26 -15.16
N ASP A 317 19.27 -0.72 -15.86
CA ASP A 317 19.02 -0.53 -17.28
C ASP A 317 18.48 0.90 -17.48
N GLY A 318 19.39 1.84 -17.74
CA GLY A 318 19.19 3.28 -17.64
C GLY A 318 18.17 3.96 -18.56
N ASP A 319 17.21 3.26 -19.18
CA ASP A 319 16.53 3.84 -20.35
C ASP A 319 15.01 3.84 -20.41
N ASN A 320 14.24 3.31 -19.44
CA ASN A 320 12.78 3.47 -19.50
C ASN A 320 12.10 3.44 -18.12
N LYS A 321 12.10 4.59 -17.44
CA LYS A 321 11.21 4.84 -16.30
C LYS A 321 9.79 4.96 -16.85
N HIS A 322 8.95 3.92 -16.76
CA HIS A 322 7.52 3.99 -17.12
C HIS A 322 6.57 3.90 -15.92
N THR A 323 7.13 3.96 -14.70
CA THR A 323 6.34 3.86 -13.47
C THR A 323 5.74 5.20 -13.09
N THR A 324 4.45 5.22 -12.78
CA THR A 324 3.74 6.38 -12.25
C THR A 324 3.56 6.24 -10.73
N GLY A 325 3.58 7.35 -9.99
CA GLY A 325 3.20 7.35 -8.58
C GLY A 325 1.72 7.02 -8.40
N VAL A 326 0.85 7.93 -8.81
CA VAL A 326 -0.61 7.72 -8.83
C VAL A 326 -1.14 7.86 -10.26
N LYS A 327 -1.89 6.87 -10.74
CA LYS A 327 -2.42 6.84 -12.10
C LYS A 327 -3.94 6.68 -12.09
N TYR A 328 -4.60 7.53 -12.87
CA TYR A 328 -6.04 7.49 -13.09
C TYR A 328 -6.31 6.85 -14.45
N ILE A 329 -7.22 5.87 -14.49
CA ILE A 329 -7.53 5.08 -15.67
C ILE A 329 -9.02 5.17 -15.93
N SER A 330 -9.40 5.71 -17.08
CA SER A 330 -10.77 5.61 -17.57
C SER A 330 -10.82 5.70 -19.08
N THR A 331 -11.70 4.90 -19.68
CA THR A 331 -11.97 4.84 -21.11
C THR A 331 -13.23 5.61 -21.52
N GLU A 332 -13.96 6.20 -20.57
CA GLU A 332 -15.26 6.83 -20.83
C GLU A 332 -15.15 8.19 -21.55
N PRO A 333 -15.98 8.44 -22.59
CA PRO A 333 -15.96 9.66 -23.39
C PRO A 333 -16.42 10.95 -22.70
N VAL A 334 -16.95 10.87 -21.48
CA VAL A 334 -17.63 11.98 -20.79
C VAL A 334 -16.87 12.45 -19.55
N ASP A 335 -17.20 13.66 -19.07
CA ASP A 335 -16.61 14.28 -17.88
C ASP A 335 -16.87 13.40 -16.65
N SER A 336 -15.85 12.61 -16.36
CA SER A 336 -15.87 11.46 -15.50
C SER A 336 -15.09 11.67 -14.22
N ARG A 337 -15.66 12.06 -13.08
CA ARG A 337 -14.89 12.14 -11.83
C ARG A 337 -14.48 10.74 -11.34
N LEU A 338 -13.20 10.46 -11.06
CA LEU A 338 -12.77 9.22 -10.38
C LEU A 338 -12.74 9.36 -8.86
N THR A 339 -12.47 10.55 -8.32
CA THR A 339 -12.40 10.82 -6.88
C THR A 339 -13.07 12.15 -6.51
N HIS A 340 -13.93 12.15 -5.49
CA HIS A 340 -14.50 13.37 -4.90
C HIS A 340 -13.48 14.13 -4.05
N ALA A 341 -12.78 13.42 -3.16
CA ALA A 341 -11.74 13.97 -2.33
C ALA A 341 -10.53 13.03 -2.31
N PHE A 342 -9.43 13.45 -2.93
CA PHE A 342 -8.15 12.76 -2.82
C PHE A 342 -7.12 13.62 -2.09
N GLN A 343 -6.62 13.13 -0.95
CA GLN A 343 -5.60 13.81 -0.14
C GLN A 343 -4.29 13.00 -0.07
N LEU A 344 -3.18 13.71 -0.20
CA LEU A 344 -1.81 13.21 -0.09
C LEU A 344 -1.10 14.04 0.97
N ASN A 345 -0.68 13.42 2.07
CA ASN A 345 -0.05 14.10 3.20
C ASN A 345 1.32 13.51 3.47
N ASN A 346 2.39 14.30 3.40
CA ASN A 346 3.77 13.87 3.70
C ASN A 346 4.23 12.66 2.87
N CYS A 347 3.75 12.53 1.64
CA CYS A 347 4.15 11.44 0.75
C CYS A 347 5.42 11.78 -0.03
N MET A 348 6.30 10.79 -0.24
CA MET A 348 7.48 10.89 -1.08
C MET A 348 7.26 10.13 -2.39
N PHE A 349 7.59 10.76 -3.50
CA PHE A 349 7.55 10.18 -4.83
C PHE A 349 8.95 10.14 -5.43
N GLU A 350 9.53 8.95 -5.56
CA GLU A 350 10.94 8.77 -5.90
C GLU A 350 11.11 8.07 -7.26
N TYR A 351 11.80 8.74 -8.17
CA TYR A 351 12.23 8.24 -9.48
C TYR A 351 11.11 7.67 -10.37
N VAL A 352 9.85 8.04 -10.11
CA VAL A 352 8.72 7.76 -11.00
C VAL A 352 8.79 8.67 -12.24
N LEU A 353 8.28 8.19 -13.39
CA LEU A 353 8.14 9.00 -14.60
C LEU A 353 7.21 10.18 -14.34
N THR A 354 6.04 9.85 -13.81
CA THR A 354 4.99 10.81 -13.47
C THR A 354 4.61 10.67 -12.01
N GLY A 355 4.57 11.78 -11.27
CA GLY A 355 4.10 11.78 -9.87
C GLY A 355 2.62 11.40 -9.79
N ILE A 356 1.76 12.21 -10.41
CA ILE A 356 0.31 12.01 -10.53
C ILE A 356 -0.10 12.16 -11.99
N ASP A 357 -0.71 11.12 -12.56
CA ASP A 357 -1.23 11.08 -13.92
C ASP A 357 -2.76 11.02 -13.92
N MET A 358 -3.38 12.17 -14.20
CA MET A 358 -4.81 12.35 -14.45
C MET A 358 -5.14 12.40 -15.95
N LYS A 359 -4.13 12.37 -16.84
CA LYS A 359 -4.31 12.48 -18.29
C LYS A 359 -4.66 11.14 -18.92
N SER A 360 -4.22 10.05 -18.31
CA SER A 360 -4.59 8.68 -18.70
C SER A 360 -6.10 8.39 -18.64
N ALA A 361 -6.92 9.26 -18.03
CA ALA A 361 -8.37 9.29 -18.21
C ALA A 361 -8.71 10.06 -19.50
N THR A 362 -9.28 9.36 -20.49
CA THR A 362 -9.32 9.80 -21.90
C THR A 362 -10.06 11.11 -22.20
N HIS A 363 -10.91 11.64 -21.29
CA HIS A 363 -11.75 12.82 -21.57
C HIS A 363 -11.77 13.90 -20.48
N GLY A 364 -10.71 13.94 -19.68
CA GLY A 364 -10.49 14.95 -18.65
C GLY A 364 -11.33 14.71 -17.41
N ASP A 365 -10.64 14.26 -16.37
CA ASP A 365 -11.19 14.01 -15.06
C ASP A 365 -11.29 15.32 -14.26
N THR A 366 -12.45 15.58 -13.64
CA THR A 366 -12.73 16.68 -12.70
C THR A 366 -12.39 16.39 -11.24
N SER A 367 -11.63 15.33 -11.00
CA SER A 367 -11.10 14.96 -9.69
C SER A 367 -10.22 16.06 -9.15
N ARG A 368 -10.29 16.20 -7.83
CA ARG A 368 -9.49 17.15 -7.07
C ARG A 368 -8.49 16.40 -6.21
N VAL A 369 -7.22 16.77 -6.36
CA VAL A 369 -6.12 16.26 -5.54
C VAL A 369 -5.58 17.36 -4.64
N ILE A 370 -5.43 17.08 -3.35
CA ILE A 370 -4.79 17.98 -2.38
C ILE A 370 -3.53 17.31 -1.87
N MET A 371 -2.39 17.99 -2.03
CA MET A 371 -1.08 17.55 -1.57
C MET A 371 -0.58 18.49 -0.48
N VAL A 372 -0.12 17.93 0.64
CA VAL A 372 0.42 18.68 1.77
C VAL A 372 1.73 18.05 2.20
N GLY A 373 2.82 18.79 2.19
CA GLY A 373 4.13 18.28 2.63
C GLY A 373 4.72 17.17 1.76
N CYS A 374 4.27 17.03 0.50
CA CYS A 374 4.77 15.98 -0.39
C CYS A 374 6.15 16.31 -0.94
N SER A 375 6.95 15.28 -1.23
CA SER A 375 8.28 15.39 -1.86
C SER A 375 8.31 14.65 -3.19
N PHE A 376 8.83 15.29 -4.24
CA PHE A 376 8.96 14.74 -5.58
C PHE A 376 10.44 14.72 -5.97
N LEU A 377 11.01 13.56 -6.26
CA LEU A 377 12.42 13.38 -6.57
C LEU A 377 12.62 12.70 -7.93
N GLY A 378 13.34 13.37 -8.84
CA GLY A 378 13.90 12.72 -10.04
C GLY A 378 12.86 12.27 -11.08
N GLN A 379 11.79 13.05 -11.24
CA GLN A 379 10.64 12.74 -12.09
C GLN A 379 10.70 13.46 -13.43
N ALA A 380 10.06 12.93 -14.47
CA ALA A 380 9.87 13.68 -15.71
C ALA A 380 8.76 14.74 -15.55
N VAL A 381 7.61 14.36 -14.98
CA VAL A 381 6.46 15.26 -14.75
C VAL A 381 5.83 15.01 -13.38
N CYS A 382 5.70 16.02 -12.51
CA CYS A 382 5.07 15.79 -11.20
C CYS A 382 3.55 15.64 -11.29
N LEU A 383 2.87 16.52 -12.04
CA LEU A 383 1.43 16.53 -12.21
C LEU A 383 1.08 16.57 -13.69
N LEU A 384 0.47 15.50 -14.20
CA LEU A 384 0.04 15.35 -15.59
C LEU A 384 -1.49 15.27 -15.64
N GLY A 385 -2.15 16.01 -16.52
CA GLY A 385 -3.61 16.08 -16.56
C GLY A 385 -4.16 16.85 -17.76
N TRP A 386 -5.45 17.17 -17.72
CA TRP A 386 -6.13 17.93 -18.79
C TRP A 386 -6.40 19.38 -18.37
N LYS A 387 -6.15 20.33 -19.28
CA LYS A 387 -6.17 21.80 -19.05
C LYS A 387 -7.38 22.37 -18.32
N THR A 388 -8.58 21.84 -18.55
CA THR A 388 -9.83 22.48 -18.11
C THR A 388 -10.56 21.74 -17.01
N LYS A 389 -10.13 20.53 -16.66
CA LYS A 389 -10.92 19.63 -15.80
C LYS A 389 -10.18 19.20 -14.55
N SER A 390 -8.91 18.84 -14.67
CA SER A 390 -8.15 18.32 -13.54
C SER A 390 -7.68 19.44 -12.61
N ILE A 391 -7.91 19.30 -11.30
CA ILE A 391 -7.57 20.32 -10.31
C ILE A 391 -6.64 19.73 -9.25
N ALA A 392 -5.54 20.42 -8.98
CA ALA A 392 -4.66 20.10 -7.86
C ALA A 392 -4.48 21.30 -6.92
N THR A 393 -4.29 21.02 -5.64
CA THR A 393 -3.82 21.97 -4.64
C THR A 393 -2.53 21.42 -4.05
N VAL A 394 -1.44 22.19 -4.10
CA VAL A 394 -0.12 21.80 -3.60
C VAL A 394 0.25 22.72 -2.45
N ILE A 395 0.48 22.15 -1.28
CA ILE A 395 0.76 22.87 -0.04
C ILE A 395 2.11 22.44 0.51
N SER A 396 3.01 23.39 0.75
CA SER A 396 4.32 23.18 1.42
C SER A 396 5.08 21.94 0.94
N SER A 397 5.14 21.72 -0.37
CA SER A 397 5.73 20.53 -0.98
C SER A 397 7.12 20.81 -1.58
N TYR A 398 7.93 19.77 -1.70
CA TYR A 398 9.32 19.82 -2.15
C TYR A 398 9.48 19.15 -3.52
N PHE A 399 10.10 19.83 -4.48
CA PHE A 399 10.34 19.33 -5.84
C PHE A 399 11.85 19.36 -6.12
N LEU A 400 12.45 18.20 -6.37
CA LEU A 400 13.89 18.05 -6.56
C LEU A 400 14.18 17.24 -7.83
N GLN A 401 15.03 17.78 -8.71
CA GLN A 401 15.48 17.11 -9.93
C GLN A 401 14.32 16.69 -10.85
N CYS A 402 13.26 17.50 -10.90
CA CYS A 402 12.11 17.25 -11.76
C CYS A 402 12.32 17.85 -13.16
N GLY A 403 11.90 17.15 -14.20
CA GLY A 403 11.85 17.67 -15.56
C GLY A 403 10.81 18.80 -15.67
N MET A 404 9.61 18.53 -15.15
CA MET A 404 8.46 19.43 -15.16
C MET A 404 7.59 19.22 -13.92
N ILE A 405 7.02 20.30 -13.36
CA ILE A 405 6.11 20.20 -12.21
C ILE A 405 4.67 19.96 -12.67
N VAL A 406 4.20 20.68 -13.70
CA VAL A 406 2.80 20.61 -14.16
C VAL A 406 2.72 20.56 -15.69
N ASP A 407 1.97 19.60 -16.23
CA ASP A 407 1.52 19.54 -17.63
C ASP A 407 0.00 19.31 -17.67
N GLY A 408 -0.76 20.38 -17.89
CA GLY A 408 -2.21 20.32 -18.05
C GLY A 408 -3.03 20.81 -16.87
N PRO A 409 -3.06 20.16 -15.68
CA PRO A 409 -4.08 20.43 -14.67
C PRO A 409 -4.01 21.87 -14.14
N ARG A 410 -5.14 22.40 -13.67
CA ARG A 410 -5.18 23.65 -12.92
C ARG A 410 -4.62 23.40 -11.53
N VAL A 411 -3.57 24.10 -11.16
CA VAL A 411 -2.89 23.89 -9.88
C VAL A 411 -2.91 25.17 -9.05
N SER A 412 -3.34 25.05 -7.79
CA SER A 412 -3.18 26.09 -6.78
C SER A 412 -1.99 25.73 -5.90
N PHE A 413 -0.96 26.58 -5.86
CA PHE A 413 0.16 26.43 -4.94
C PHE A 413 -0.07 27.33 -3.73
N VAL A 414 0.05 26.75 -2.53
CA VAL A 414 -0.20 27.43 -1.25
C VAL A 414 0.95 27.13 -0.29
N GLY A 415 1.35 28.10 0.53
CA GLY A 415 2.44 27.91 1.50
C GLY A 415 3.83 27.76 0.89
N ALA A 416 4.79 27.34 1.72
CA ALA A 416 6.23 27.33 1.40
C ALA A 416 6.65 26.13 0.55
N ASN A 417 6.19 26.07 -0.69
CA ASN A 417 6.67 25.09 -1.67
C ASN A 417 8.12 25.42 -2.06
N VAL A 418 8.96 24.40 -2.21
CA VAL A 418 10.38 24.56 -2.54
C VAL A 418 10.70 23.76 -3.80
N GLN A 419 11.45 24.38 -4.71
CA GLN A 419 11.86 23.79 -5.98
C GLN A 419 13.40 23.83 -6.05
N THR A 420 14.03 22.74 -6.47
CA THR A 420 15.50 22.65 -6.56
C THR A 420 15.89 21.79 -7.76
N ALA A 421 16.82 22.28 -8.58
CA ALA A 421 17.32 21.57 -9.78
C ALA A 421 16.20 21.10 -10.74
N VAL A 422 15.19 21.93 -10.97
CA VAL A 422 14.09 21.63 -11.90
C VAL A 422 14.45 22.16 -13.29
N ASN A 423 14.45 21.29 -14.31
CA ASN A 423 14.89 21.66 -15.66
C ASN A 423 13.94 22.65 -16.34
N LYS A 424 12.63 22.50 -16.12
CA LYS A 424 11.60 23.37 -16.70
C LYS A 424 10.43 23.52 -15.75
N VAL A 425 10.23 24.72 -15.21
CA VAL A 425 8.93 25.09 -14.63
C VAL A 425 8.08 25.62 -15.79
N SER A 426 7.51 24.75 -16.63
CA SER A 426 6.63 25.23 -17.70
C SER A 426 5.29 25.64 -17.11
N ALA A 427 5.25 26.89 -16.64
CA ALA A 427 4.05 27.66 -16.38
C ALA A 427 3.37 28.07 -17.71
N GLN A 428 3.31 27.16 -18.70
CA GLN A 428 2.65 27.43 -19.97
C GLN A 428 1.15 27.58 -19.69
N GLU A 429 0.77 28.85 -19.49
CA GLU A 429 -0.54 29.40 -19.14
C GLU A 429 -0.88 29.46 -17.63
N LEU A 430 -0.07 30.20 -16.84
CA LEU A 430 -0.44 30.67 -15.48
C LEU A 430 -1.80 31.40 -15.40
N THR A 431 -2.43 31.72 -16.52
CA THR A 431 -3.75 32.35 -16.65
C THR A 431 -4.87 31.63 -15.87
N TYR A 432 -4.72 30.33 -15.59
CA TYR A 432 -5.74 29.53 -14.88
C TYR A 432 -5.30 29.02 -13.49
N HIS A 433 -4.17 29.51 -12.97
CA HIS A 433 -3.65 29.13 -11.67
C HIS A 433 -3.98 30.20 -10.64
N SER A 434 -4.60 29.80 -9.53
CA SER A 434 -4.87 30.71 -8.40
C SER A 434 -3.88 30.41 -7.29
N PHE A 435 -3.01 31.36 -6.98
CA PHE A 435 -2.27 31.39 -5.73
C PHE A 435 -3.22 32.03 -4.72
N SER A 436 -3.66 31.28 -3.72
CA SER A 436 -4.76 31.72 -2.83
C SER A 436 -4.34 32.79 -1.82
N ASP A 437 -3.08 33.18 -1.79
CA ASP A 437 -2.65 34.40 -1.09
C ASP A 437 -2.91 35.60 -2.01
N LYS A 438 -4.17 36.05 -1.99
CA LYS A 438 -4.63 37.29 -2.63
C LYS A 438 -3.97 38.51 -1.99
N TYR A 439 -2.76 38.83 -2.43
CA TYR A 439 -2.32 40.21 -2.55
C TYR A 439 -1.74 40.40 -3.96
N LEU A 440 -2.57 40.93 -4.85
CA LEU A 440 -2.12 41.51 -6.12
C LEU A 440 -2.63 42.95 -6.14
N PRO A 441 -1.75 43.91 -6.47
CA PRO A 441 -1.31 44.01 -7.86
C PRO A 441 0.21 43.91 -8.01
N GLY A 442 0.66 43.02 -8.91
CA GLY A 442 1.96 43.17 -9.58
C GLY A 442 3.21 42.64 -8.85
N SER A 443 3.18 41.45 -8.25
CA SER A 443 4.35 40.56 -8.07
C SER A 443 3.89 39.32 -7.32
N LEU A 444 4.50 38.16 -7.57
CA LEU A 444 4.20 36.90 -6.88
C LEU A 444 4.76 36.93 -5.43
N SER A 445 4.31 37.85 -4.59
CA SER A 445 4.77 37.92 -3.19
C SER A 445 4.19 36.72 -2.40
N GLY A 446 5.04 35.74 -2.09
CA GLY A 446 4.69 34.57 -1.27
C GLY A 446 5.20 33.23 -1.82
N VAL A 447 5.49 33.16 -3.12
CA VAL A 447 6.18 32.01 -3.73
C VAL A 447 7.66 32.37 -3.81
N ARG A 448 8.50 31.73 -3.00
CA ARG A 448 9.95 31.83 -3.15
C ARG A 448 10.34 30.99 -4.36
N LEU A 449 10.66 31.63 -5.47
CA LEU A 449 11.31 30.94 -6.59
C LEU A 449 12.81 30.98 -6.30
N ALA A 450 13.37 29.82 -5.94
CA ALA A 450 14.80 29.68 -5.71
C ALA A 450 15.45 28.91 -6.85
N GLU A 451 16.56 29.42 -7.38
CA GLU A 451 17.43 28.71 -8.29
C GLU A 451 18.80 28.52 -7.64
N ARG A 452 19.36 27.32 -7.77
CA ARG A 452 20.65 26.95 -7.20
C ARG A 452 21.51 26.34 -8.26
N GLY A 453 22.79 26.67 -8.24
CA GLY A 453 23.72 26.12 -9.21
C GLY A 453 25.16 26.12 -8.72
N VAL A 454 25.98 25.49 -9.56
CA VAL A 454 27.42 25.45 -9.40
C VAL A 454 28.02 25.96 -10.70
N ILE A 455 28.89 26.97 -10.60
CA ILE A 455 29.61 27.52 -11.75
C ILE A 455 31.12 27.48 -11.50
N PHE A 456 31.88 27.30 -12.58
CA PHE A 456 33.33 27.37 -12.51
C PHE A 456 33.82 28.78 -12.82
N VAL A 457 34.67 29.31 -11.96
CA VAL A 457 35.39 30.57 -12.17
C VAL A 457 36.77 30.25 -12.71
N ASN A 458 37.11 30.82 -13.87
CA ASN A 458 38.40 30.58 -14.50
C ASN A 458 39.53 31.24 -13.70
N LYS A 459 40.74 30.69 -13.80
CA LYS A 459 41.95 31.27 -13.20
C LYS A 459 42.12 32.72 -13.67
N ASN A 460 42.49 33.60 -12.75
CA ASN A 460 42.68 35.04 -12.94
C ASN A 460 41.40 35.83 -13.28
N SER A 461 40.22 35.22 -13.27
CA SER A 461 38.96 35.97 -13.40
C SER A 461 38.64 36.73 -12.12
N SER A 462 38.33 38.02 -12.24
CA SER A 462 37.84 38.89 -11.15
C SER A 462 36.32 38.94 -11.04
N HIS A 463 35.61 38.25 -11.94
CA HIS A 463 34.17 38.13 -11.91
C HIS A 463 33.69 36.85 -12.62
N VAL A 464 32.43 36.48 -12.38
CA VAL A 464 31.72 35.46 -13.15
C VAL A 464 30.28 35.90 -13.39
N VAL A 465 29.77 35.67 -14.60
CA VAL A 465 28.36 35.88 -14.94
C VAL A 465 27.61 34.58 -14.69
N ILE A 466 26.54 34.66 -13.90
CA ILE A 466 25.71 33.51 -13.54
C ILE A 466 24.37 33.64 -14.27
N PRO A 467 24.12 32.86 -15.33
CA PRO A 467 22.81 32.82 -15.96
C PRO A 467 21.81 32.10 -15.06
N HIS A 468 20.58 32.57 -15.05
CA HIS A 468 19.47 31.97 -14.31
C HIS A 468 18.18 32.00 -15.14
N ASN A 469 17.23 31.14 -14.78
CA ASN A 469 15.95 30.95 -15.46
C ASN A 469 14.75 31.53 -14.68
N MET A 470 15.01 32.28 -13.60
CA MET A 470 13.95 32.98 -12.87
C MET A 470 13.20 33.98 -13.75
N SER A 471 11.91 34.16 -13.50
CA SER A 471 11.03 35.06 -14.27
C SER A 471 11.23 36.55 -13.97
N GLY A 472 12.21 36.92 -13.16
CA GLY A 472 12.46 38.29 -12.71
C GLY A 472 13.81 38.44 -12.03
N VAL A 473 14.09 39.64 -11.53
CA VAL A 473 15.34 39.98 -10.85
C VAL A 473 15.32 39.40 -9.44
N PRO A 474 16.23 38.48 -9.06
CA PRO A 474 16.30 37.94 -7.71
C PRO A 474 16.52 39.03 -6.66
N ASN A 475 15.84 38.91 -5.52
CA ASN A 475 15.95 39.86 -4.40
C ASN A 475 16.86 39.36 -3.26
N SER A 476 17.26 38.08 -3.30
CA SER A 476 18.16 37.46 -2.35
C SER A 476 19.12 36.55 -3.11
N ILE A 477 20.41 36.84 -3.04
CA ILE A 477 21.46 36.03 -3.67
C ILE A 477 22.48 35.67 -2.60
N ARG A 478 22.76 34.37 -2.45
CA ARG A 478 23.78 33.83 -1.54
C ARG A 478 24.87 33.17 -2.37
N ILE A 479 26.10 33.59 -2.12
CA ILE A 479 27.29 33.03 -2.76
C ILE A 479 28.11 32.27 -1.72
N SER A 480 28.56 31.08 -2.07
CA SER A 480 29.50 30.30 -1.28
C SER A 480 30.70 29.90 -2.13
N THR A 481 31.87 30.37 -1.72
CA THR A 481 33.17 30.19 -2.38
C THR A 481 34.24 29.92 -1.32
N SER A 482 35.26 29.16 -1.68
CA SER A 482 36.37 28.79 -0.78
C SER A 482 37.63 29.65 -0.90
N TRP A 483 37.72 30.58 -1.86
CA TRP A 483 38.95 31.39 -2.05
C TRP A 483 38.81 32.88 -1.77
N ASP A 484 37.59 33.42 -1.82
CA ASP A 484 37.39 34.85 -1.62
C ASP A 484 36.18 35.11 -0.72
N THR A 485 36.45 35.71 0.43
CA THR A 485 35.42 36.13 1.38
C THR A 485 34.88 37.52 1.06
N THR A 486 35.52 38.24 0.13
CA THR A 486 35.15 39.59 -0.31
C THR A 486 34.57 39.52 -1.72
N TRP A 487 33.25 39.49 -1.82
CA TRP A 487 32.54 39.52 -3.10
C TRP A 487 31.41 40.54 -3.06
N TRP A 488 30.99 41.00 -4.22
CA TRP A 488 29.80 41.85 -4.38
C TRP A 488 29.07 41.51 -5.66
N LEU A 489 27.79 41.86 -5.72
CA LEU A 489 26.96 41.65 -6.89
C LEU A 489 27.02 42.88 -7.79
N GLY A 490 27.11 42.65 -9.09
CA GLY A 490 26.97 43.64 -10.15
C GLY A 490 25.96 43.15 -11.18
N GLY A 491 25.29 44.08 -11.87
CA GLY A 491 24.44 43.75 -13.02
C GLY A 491 23.38 42.68 -12.75
N VAL A 492 22.66 42.75 -11.62
CA VAL A 492 21.55 41.82 -11.34
C VAL A 492 20.39 42.16 -12.28
N SER A 493 20.08 41.23 -13.18
CA SER A 493 19.07 41.38 -14.23
C SER A 493 18.00 40.28 -14.09
N GLY A 494 17.07 40.24 -15.05
CA GLY A 494 16.05 39.18 -15.11
C GLY A 494 16.57 37.85 -15.65
N SER A 495 17.81 37.79 -16.15
CA SER A 495 18.39 36.60 -16.79
C SER A 495 19.75 36.20 -16.24
N ASP A 496 20.43 37.10 -15.54
CA ASP A 496 21.76 36.86 -14.99
C ASP A 496 22.08 37.79 -13.82
N PHE A 497 23.15 37.46 -13.09
CA PHE A 497 23.84 38.41 -12.23
C PHE A 497 25.35 38.17 -12.28
N VAL A 498 26.12 39.23 -12.01
CA VAL A 498 27.59 39.18 -11.99
C VAL A 498 28.06 39.10 -10.54
N VAL A 499 28.87 38.10 -10.23
CA VAL A 499 29.59 38.04 -8.95
C VAL A 499 31.00 38.55 -9.18
N HIS A 500 31.35 39.66 -8.52
CA HIS A 500 32.71 40.20 -8.51
C HIS A 500 33.48 39.70 -7.28
N PHE A 501 34.79 39.51 -7.45
CA PHE A 501 35.70 39.02 -6.43
C PHE A 501 36.73 40.12 -6.08
N GLY A 502 37.02 40.31 -4.80
CA GLY A 502 38.07 41.19 -4.31
C GLY A 502 39.48 40.73 -4.72
N SER A 503 39.64 39.42 -4.97
CA SER A 503 40.87 38.84 -5.53
C SER A 503 40.56 37.92 -6.72
N PRO A 504 41.33 38.00 -7.83
CA PRO A 504 41.18 37.08 -8.95
C PRO A 504 41.33 35.62 -8.52
N ALA A 505 40.55 34.72 -9.11
CA ALA A 505 40.59 33.31 -8.75
C ALA A 505 42.00 32.71 -8.97
N PRO A 506 42.64 32.09 -7.95
CA PRO A 506 44.04 31.65 -8.02
C PRO A 506 44.25 30.44 -8.96
N LYS A 507 43.16 29.70 -9.23
CA LYS A 507 43.07 28.56 -10.14
C LYS A 507 41.62 28.46 -10.64
N LYS A 508 41.27 27.41 -11.38
CA LYS A 508 39.85 27.12 -11.67
C LYS A 508 39.16 26.78 -10.35
N MET A 509 38.20 27.61 -9.94
CA MET A 509 37.48 27.46 -8.67
C MET A 509 36.01 27.13 -8.91
N THR A 510 35.40 26.53 -7.90
CA THR A 510 33.96 26.22 -7.88
C THR A 510 33.24 27.25 -7.03
N LEU A 511 32.16 27.81 -7.55
CA LEU A 511 31.28 28.73 -6.84
C LEU A 511 29.87 28.14 -6.77
N ASN A 512 29.36 27.99 -5.56
CA ASN A 512 27.96 27.61 -5.33
C ASN A 512 27.14 28.90 -5.17
N TRP A 513 25.96 28.93 -5.75
CA TRP A 513 25.05 30.07 -5.65
C TRP A 513 23.62 29.61 -5.39
N ASP A 514 22.88 30.45 -4.67
CA ASP A 514 21.45 30.33 -4.39
C ASP A 514 20.84 31.71 -4.66
N ALA A 515 19.84 31.81 -5.52
CA ALA A 515 19.18 33.06 -5.85
C ALA A 515 17.67 32.88 -5.67
N GLU A 516 17.02 33.81 -4.98
CA GLU A 516 15.60 33.78 -4.63
C GLU A 516 14.90 35.03 -5.20
N LEU A 517 13.73 34.83 -5.82
CA LEU A 517 12.77 35.86 -6.22
C LEU A 517 11.71 36.07 -5.14
#